data_AF-A0A7L4G7W9-F1
#
_entry.id   AF-A0A7L4G7W9-F1
#
_cell.length_a   1.000
_cell.length_b   1.000
_cell.length_c   1.000
_cell.angle_alpha   90.00
_cell.angle_beta   90.00
_cell.angle_gamma   90.00
#
_symmetry.space_group_name_H-M   'P 1'
#
loop_
_entity.id
_entity.type
_entity.pdbx_description
1 polymer ?
#
loop_
_entity_poly.entity_id
_entity_poly.type
_entity_poly.pdbx_seq_one_letter_code
_entity_poly.pdbx_strand_id
1 'polypeptide(L)'
;CSAIDACKTSNGGCSAKAECRRTTPGNRVCICNAGYTGDGIVCIEINPCLENNGGCDRNAECTQTGPNQAVCNCLKGYSGDGKRCTYISLCSQNNGGCSEFAICNDTELTERTCTCKPNYIGDGFKCRGNIFQELPRDSNTSRFYYLLEASFVRDVAGPGPFTLFVPRTDILNSDPRVKDWTAKGVMPQILRYHMVGCASLLYNDLTTITNITSLHGDPIHISYSQNSVVLNNNAEIILHDAVGTNGVIHVINQILVP
;
A
#
# COMPACT_ATOMS: atom_id res chain seq x y z
N CYS A 1 -57.54 64.96 10.28
CA CYS A 1 -56.49 64.47 9.37
C CYS A 1 -56.07 63.06 9.78
N SER A 2 -55.80 62.17 8.82
CA SER A 2 -55.19 60.86 9.08
C SER A 2 -53.69 60.92 8.77
N ALA A 3 -52.88 60.24 9.59
CA ALA A 3 -51.44 60.18 9.36
C ALA A 3 -51.14 59.42 8.06
N ILE A 4 -50.33 60.02 7.19
CA ILE A 4 -49.86 59.37 5.97
C ILE A 4 -48.88 58.26 6.37
N ASP A 5 -49.17 57.06 5.90
CA ASP A 5 -48.34 55.90 6.08
C ASP A 5 -47.48 55.68 4.83
N ALA A 6 -46.22 56.10 4.91
CA ALA A 6 -45.31 56.02 3.79
C ALA A 6 -44.93 54.58 3.41
N CYS A 7 -45.15 53.58 4.28
CA CYS A 7 -44.84 52.17 3.98
C CYS A 7 -45.94 51.48 3.16
N LYS A 8 -47.16 52.04 3.09
CA LYS A 8 -48.29 51.44 2.36
C LYS A 8 -48.11 51.39 0.84
N THR A 9 -47.31 52.28 0.29
CA THR A 9 -47.08 52.37 -1.16
C THR A 9 -45.67 51.89 -1.48
N SER A 10 -45.54 50.84 -2.28
CA SER A 10 -44.24 50.31 -2.74
C SER A 10 -43.23 50.06 -1.60
N ASN A 11 -43.69 49.54 -0.46
CA ASN A 11 -42.86 49.33 0.74
C ASN A 11 -42.07 50.59 1.17
N GLY A 12 -42.61 51.79 0.95
CA GLY A 12 -41.93 53.06 1.23
C GLY A 12 -40.68 53.35 0.40
N GLY A 13 -40.47 52.62 -0.69
CA GLY A 13 -39.26 52.66 -1.51
C GLY A 13 -38.10 51.84 -0.94
N CYS A 14 -38.33 51.04 0.11
CA CYS A 14 -37.32 50.15 0.67
C CYS A 14 -37.04 48.96 -0.26
N SER A 15 -35.85 48.37 -0.12
CA SER A 15 -35.49 47.11 -0.80
C SER A 15 -36.56 46.04 -0.57
N ALA A 16 -36.72 45.13 -1.53
CA ALA A 16 -37.52 43.91 -1.32
C ALA A 16 -36.97 43.01 -0.19
N LYS A 17 -35.72 43.22 0.23
CA LYS A 17 -35.06 42.54 1.34
C LYS A 17 -34.95 43.42 2.59
N ALA A 18 -35.80 44.43 2.73
CA ALA A 18 -35.83 45.34 3.89
C ALA A 18 -37.25 45.51 4.45
N GLU A 19 -37.32 45.71 5.77
CA GLU A 19 -38.54 46.08 6.50
C GLU A 19 -38.68 47.61 6.50
N CYS A 20 -39.83 48.11 6.04
CA CYS A 20 -40.20 49.52 6.18
C CYS A 20 -40.81 49.79 7.55
N ARG A 21 -40.18 50.65 8.34
CA ARG A 21 -40.67 51.09 9.66
C ARG A 21 -41.07 52.56 9.64
N ARG A 22 -42.31 52.84 10.02
CA ARG A 22 -42.81 54.22 10.14
C ARG A 22 -42.17 54.91 11.34
N THR A 23 -41.80 56.16 11.17
CA THR A 23 -41.21 56.98 12.25
C THR A 23 -42.16 58.09 12.64
N THR A 24 -42.41 59.05 11.75
CA THR A 24 -43.39 60.12 11.90
C THR A 24 -44.36 60.13 10.72
N PRO A 25 -45.51 60.82 10.78
CA PRO A 25 -46.44 60.89 9.64
C PRO A 25 -45.72 61.31 8.34
N GLY A 26 -45.86 60.52 7.28
CA GLY A 26 -45.17 60.72 5.99
C GLY A 26 -43.71 60.27 5.93
N ASN A 27 -43.07 59.93 7.05
CA ASN A 27 -41.67 59.48 7.12
C ASN A 27 -41.55 57.99 7.48
N ARG A 28 -40.44 57.40 7.02
CA ARG A 28 -40.10 56.00 7.24
C ARG A 28 -38.59 55.81 7.29
N VAL A 29 -38.17 54.69 7.88
CA VAL A 29 -36.82 54.15 7.79
C VAL A 29 -36.90 52.75 7.17
N CYS A 30 -35.91 52.41 6.36
CA CYS A 30 -35.75 51.08 5.79
C CYS A 30 -34.65 50.35 6.55
N ILE A 31 -34.91 49.11 6.98
CA ILE A 31 -33.91 48.29 7.70
C ILE A 31 -33.77 46.98 6.94
N CYS A 32 -32.54 46.64 6.52
CA CYS A 32 -32.30 45.36 5.86
C CYS A 32 -32.74 44.19 6.75
N ASN A 33 -33.34 43.18 6.13
CA ASN A 33 -33.75 41.96 6.81
C ASN A 33 -32.52 41.23 7.36
N ALA A 34 -32.73 40.35 8.35
CA ALA A 34 -31.67 39.54 8.92
C ALA A 34 -30.88 38.79 7.83
N GLY A 35 -29.55 38.86 7.90
CA GLY A 35 -28.65 38.25 6.92
C GLY A 35 -28.28 39.14 5.73
N TYR A 36 -28.80 40.37 5.68
CA TYR A 36 -28.46 41.37 4.66
C TYR A 36 -27.85 42.63 5.30
N THR A 37 -27.01 43.33 4.54
CA THR A 37 -26.38 44.59 4.94
C THR A 37 -26.58 45.66 3.88
N GLY A 38 -26.55 46.94 4.27
CA GLY A 38 -26.77 48.08 3.38
C GLY A 38 -27.55 49.21 4.05
N ASP A 39 -28.06 50.14 3.23
CA ASP A 39 -28.75 51.35 3.68
C ASP A 39 -30.29 51.19 3.79
N GLY A 40 -30.80 49.97 3.56
CA GLY A 40 -32.23 49.66 3.59
C GLY A 40 -32.96 49.93 2.26
N ILE A 41 -32.40 50.75 1.38
CA ILE A 41 -32.86 50.91 -0.01
C ILE A 41 -32.18 49.87 -0.89
N VAL A 42 -30.88 49.68 -0.69
CA VAL A 42 -30.07 48.60 -1.25
C VAL A 42 -29.64 47.70 -0.10
N CYS A 43 -30.00 46.42 -0.19
CA CYS A 43 -29.62 45.40 0.77
C CYS A 43 -28.96 44.24 0.01
N ILE A 44 -27.72 43.95 0.35
CA ILE A 44 -26.93 42.84 -0.21
C ILE A 44 -26.78 41.73 0.83
N GLU A 45 -26.67 40.50 0.36
CA GLU A 45 -26.48 39.35 1.24
C GLU A 45 -25.12 39.44 1.95
N ILE A 46 -25.12 39.18 3.25
CA ILE A 46 -23.87 39.04 4.00
C ILE A 46 -23.28 37.68 3.63
N ASN A 47 -22.05 37.68 3.13
CA ASN A 47 -21.29 36.45 2.94
C ASN A 47 -20.44 36.18 4.18
N PRO A 48 -20.81 35.20 5.04
CA PRO A 48 -20.07 34.94 6.25
C PRO A 48 -18.68 34.32 5.98
N CYS A 49 -18.44 33.75 4.80
CA CYS A 49 -17.14 33.16 4.45
C CYS A 49 -16.02 34.21 4.31
N LEU A 50 -16.38 35.48 4.05
CA LEU A 50 -15.39 36.56 3.92
C LEU A 50 -14.79 36.98 5.26
N GLU A 51 -15.41 36.60 6.39
CA GLU A 51 -14.90 36.86 7.73
C GLU A 51 -14.60 35.54 8.45
N ASN A 52 -13.35 35.39 8.92
CA ASN A 52 -12.90 34.20 9.67
C ASN A 52 -13.30 32.86 9.00
N ASN A 53 -13.29 32.78 7.67
CA ASN A 53 -13.72 31.62 6.88
C ASN A 53 -15.13 31.11 7.26
N GLY A 54 -16.07 31.99 7.64
CA GLY A 54 -17.39 31.61 8.14
C GLY A 54 -17.35 30.78 9.43
N GLY A 55 -16.22 30.82 10.14
CA GLY A 55 -15.89 29.98 11.28
C GLY A 55 -15.59 28.51 10.92
N CYS A 56 -15.31 28.19 9.66
CA CYS A 56 -14.91 26.84 9.23
C CYS A 56 -13.48 26.51 9.70
N ASP A 57 -13.16 25.21 9.80
CA ASP A 57 -11.79 24.75 10.05
C ASP A 57 -10.83 25.30 8.98
N ARG A 58 -9.54 25.42 9.30
CA ARG A 58 -8.50 25.79 8.32
C ARG A 58 -8.41 24.80 7.16
N ASN A 59 -8.78 23.54 7.42
CA ASN A 59 -8.82 22.44 6.45
C ASN A 59 -10.23 22.21 5.90
N ALA A 60 -11.08 23.23 5.89
CA ALA A 60 -12.42 23.19 5.31
C ALA A 60 -12.66 24.35 4.34
N GLU A 61 -13.40 24.05 3.27
CA GLU A 61 -13.94 25.01 2.33
C GLU A 61 -15.26 25.57 2.85
N CYS A 62 -15.36 26.90 2.92
CA CYS A 62 -16.60 27.61 3.26
C CYS A 62 -17.37 27.94 1.98
N THR A 63 -18.62 27.47 1.89
CA THR A 63 -19.52 27.78 0.78
C THR A 63 -20.74 28.55 1.29
N GLN A 64 -20.96 29.76 0.76
CA GLN A 64 -22.15 30.53 1.08
C GLN A 64 -23.38 29.84 0.48
N THR A 65 -24.39 29.58 1.30
CA THR A 65 -25.66 28.94 0.89
C THR A 65 -26.85 29.90 0.94
N GLY A 66 -26.67 31.08 1.52
CA GLY A 66 -27.69 32.13 1.56
C GLY A 66 -27.24 33.36 2.35
N PRO A 67 -28.18 34.27 2.67
CA PRO A 67 -27.90 35.50 3.41
C PRO A 67 -27.40 35.18 4.82
N ASN A 68 -26.13 35.51 5.11
CA ASN A 68 -25.43 35.18 6.35
C ASN A 68 -25.46 33.68 6.70
N GLN A 69 -25.53 32.80 5.69
CA GLN A 69 -25.51 31.35 5.86
C GLN A 69 -24.41 30.74 5.02
N ALA A 70 -23.64 29.83 5.63
CA ALA A 70 -22.62 29.06 4.94
C ALA A 70 -22.55 27.63 5.49
N VAL A 71 -22.04 26.75 4.65
CA VAL A 71 -21.70 25.36 4.98
C VAL A 71 -20.19 25.22 4.92
N CYS A 72 -19.64 24.44 5.85
CA CYS A 72 -18.23 24.09 5.87
C CYS A 72 -18.07 22.64 5.41
N ASN A 73 -17.23 22.39 4.42
CA ASN A 73 -16.91 21.05 3.94
C ASN A 73 -15.42 20.79 4.11
N CYS A 74 -15.04 19.70 4.78
CA CYS A 74 -13.61 19.37 4.91
C CYS A 74 -12.97 19.17 3.52
N LEU A 75 -11.75 19.67 3.37
CA LEU A 75 -10.96 19.49 2.17
C LEU A 75 -10.68 18.01 1.91
N LYS A 76 -10.35 17.68 0.66
CA LYS A 76 -9.95 16.31 0.27
C LYS A 76 -8.80 15.83 1.17
N GLY A 77 -8.95 14.62 1.73
CA GLY A 77 -7.98 14.04 2.67
C GLY A 77 -8.26 14.37 4.14
N TYR A 78 -9.34 15.09 4.45
CA TYR A 78 -9.80 15.35 5.80
C TYR A 78 -11.24 14.86 6.00
N SER A 79 -11.57 14.48 7.23
CA SER A 79 -12.92 14.12 7.67
C SER A 79 -13.32 14.93 8.90
N GLY A 80 -14.63 15.16 9.06
CA GLY A 80 -15.15 15.94 10.18
C GLY A 80 -16.47 16.63 9.83
N ASP A 81 -16.86 17.61 10.65
CA ASP A 81 -18.09 18.40 10.50
C ASP A 81 -17.87 19.73 9.75
N GLY A 82 -16.68 19.93 9.17
CA GLY A 82 -16.29 21.17 8.51
C GLY A 82 -15.87 22.31 9.45
N LYS A 83 -16.25 22.24 10.74
CA LYS A 83 -15.77 23.15 11.80
C LYS A 83 -14.53 22.59 12.50
N ARG A 84 -14.40 21.27 12.52
CA ARG A 84 -13.22 20.52 12.92
C ARG A 84 -12.93 19.45 11.88
N CYS A 85 -11.82 19.57 11.18
CA CYS A 85 -11.40 18.64 10.13
C CYS A 85 -10.09 17.95 10.52
N THR A 86 -10.12 16.61 10.58
CA THR A 86 -8.98 15.76 10.94
C THR A 86 -8.47 14.98 9.73
N TYR A 87 -7.15 14.83 9.60
CA TYR A 87 -6.54 14.11 8.48
C TYR A 87 -6.99 12.65 8.42
N ILE A 88 -7.36 12.18 7.23
CA ILE A 88 -7.67 10.78 6.98
C ILE A 88 -6.37 10.06 6.65
N SER A 89 -5.82 9.37 7.65
CA SER A 89 -4.67 8.49 7.45
C SER A 89 -5.04 7.29 6.58
N LEU A 90 -4.32 7.10 5.48
CA LEU A 90 -4.47 5.93 4.63
C LEU A 90 -3.93 4.68 5.33
N CYS A 91 -2.90 4.85 6.16
CA CYS A 91 -2.31 3.75 6.93
C CYS A 91 -3.26 3.16 7.97
N SER A 92 -4.25 3.93 8.44
CA SER A 92 -5.24 3.48 9.43
C SER A 92 -6.19 2.41 8.91
N GLN A 93 -6.31 2.24 7.59
CA GLN A 93 -7.14 1.20 6.98
C GLN A 93 -6.26 0.17 6.28
N ASN A 94 -6.33 -1.11 6.69
CA ASN A 94 -5.61 -2.22 6.07
C ASN A 94 -4.09 -1.96 5.86
N ASN A 95 -3.42 -1.27 6.80
CA ASN A 95 -2.01 -0.84 6.66
C ASN A 95 -1.77 -0.04 5.36
N GLY A 96 -2.78 0.72 4.91
CA GLY A 96 -2.88 1.38 3.61
C GLY A 96 -2.96 0.45 2.40
N GLY A 97 -2.83 -0.87 2.57
CA GLY A 97 -2.54 -1.84 1.53
C GLY A 97 -1.04 -2.11 1.36
N CYS A 98 -0.20 -1.84 2.37
CA CYS A 98 1.21 -2.28 2.35
C CYS A 98 1.26 -3.79 2.64
N SER A 99 2.41 -4.42 2.36
CA SER A 99 2.70 -5.76 2.86
C SER A 99 2.51 -5.82 4.38
N GLU A 100 2.12 -6.99 4.92
CA GLU A 100 2.14 -7.24 6.36
C GLU A 100 3.56 -7.12 6.96
N PHE A 101 4.60 -7.27 6.11
CA PHE A 101 6.00 -7.07 6.47
C PHE A 101 6.53 -5.69 6.08
N ALA A 102 5.65 -4.72 5.86
CA ALA A 102 6.01 -3.33 5.62
C ALA A 102 5.40 -2.39 6.65
N ILE A 103 6.05 -1.24 6.82
CA ILE A 103 5.61 -0.09 7.58
C ILE A 103 4.96 0.87 6.59
N CYS A 104 3.73 1.26 6.88
CA CYS A 104 3.04 2.33 6.17
C CYS A 104 3.36 3.66 6.84
N ASN A 105 3.87 4.61 6.07
CA ASN A 105 4.10 5.98 6.51
C ASN A 105 3.18 6.92 5.73
N ASP A 106 2.31 7.64 6.43
CA ASP A 106 1.59 8.77 5.84
C ASP A 106 2.62 9.86 5.51
N THR A 107 2.66 10.29 4.25
CA THR A 107 3.57 11.36 3.82
C THR A 107 2.86 12.70 3.92
N GLU A 108 1.99 13.01 2.97
CA GLU A 108 1.12 14.19 2.98
C GLU A 108 -0.16 13.88 2.19
N LEU A 109 -1.23 14.63 2.48
CA LEU A 109 -2.53 14.69 1.80
C LEU A 109 -2.83 13.57 0.78
N THR A 110 -3.50 12.51 1.26
CA THR A 110 -3.99 11.38 0.46
C THR A 110 -2.92 10.52 -0.22
N GLU A 111 -1.66 10.65 0.18
CA GLU A 111 -0.58 9.77 -0.22
C GLU A 111 0.04 9.06 0.99
N ARG A 112 0.63 7.91 0.70
CA ARG A 112 1.31 7.07 1.69
C ARG A 112 2.45 6.32 1.03
N THR A 113 3.48 6.01 1.80
CA THR A 113 4.61 5.19 1.36
C THR A 113 4.66 3.88 2.12
N CYS A 114 5.11 2.82 1.45
CA CYS A 114 5.36 1.52 2.06
C CYS A 114 6.85 1.24 2.06
N THR A 115 7.39 0.91 3.23
CA THR A 115 8.79 0.51 3.38
C THR A 115 8.86 -0.84 4.06
N CYS A 116 9.56 -1.82 3.50
CA CYS A 116 9.72 -3.12 4.14
C CYS A 116 10.34 -2.97 5.54
N LYS A 117 9.87 -3.78 6.50
CA LYS A 117 10.40 -3.87 7.86
C LYS A 117 11.88 -4.30 7.82
N PRO A 118 12.66 -4.05 8.89
CA PRO A 118 14.02 -4.56 8.98
C PRO A 118 14.08 -6.06 8.68
N ASN A 119 15.09 -6.49 7.92
CA ASN A 119 15.29 -7.86 7.43
C ASN A 119 14.26 -8.34 6.39
N TYR A 120 13.57 -7.42 5.71
CA TYR A 120 12.79 -7.70 4.50
C TYR A 120 13.25 -6.81 3.36
N ILE A 121 13.11 -7.31 2.12
CA ILE A 121 13.40 -6.57 0.89
C ILE A 121 12.16 -6.55 -0.02
N GLY A 122 12.09 -5.55 -0.90
CA GLY A 122 11.02 -5.41 -1.88
C GLY A 122 10.58 -3.96 -2.07
N ASP A 123 9.40 -3.77 -2.65
CA ASP A 123 8.81 -2.47 -2.98
C ASP A 123 7.89 -1.90 -1.87
N GLY A 124 7.81 -2.59 -0.72
CA GLY A 124 6.92 -2.24 0.39
C GLY A 124 5.50 -2.81 0.26
N PHE A 125 5.06 -3.16 -0.95
CA PHE A 125 3.78 -3.85 -1.18
C PHE A 125 3.96 -5.36 -1.16
N LYS A 126 5.10 -5.84 -1.69
CA LYS A 126 5.59 -7.20 -1.61
C LYS A 126 6.95 -7.20 -0.94
N CYS A 127 6.96 -7.60 0.33
CA CYS A 127 8.18 -7.73 1.11
C CYS A 127 8.50 -9.21 1.34
N ARG A 128 9.74 -9.61 1.02
CA ARG A 128 10.26 -10.96 1.18
C ARG A 128 11.36 -10.98 2.24
N GLY A 129 11.32 -11.99 3.10
CA GLY A 129 12.29 -12.19 4.17
C GLY A 129 13.46 -13.06 3.73
N ASN A 130 14.00 -13.80 4.70
CA ASN A 130 14.96 -14.88 4.46
C ASN A 130 14.31 -15.96 3.57
N ILE A 131 15.05 -16.46 2.59
CA ILE A 131 14.60 -17.52 1.66
C ILE A 131 14.01 -18.73 2.39
N PHE A 132 14.53 -19.10 3.56
CA PHE A 132 14.00 -20.19 4.38
C PHE A 132 12.55 -19.95 4.83
N GLN A 133 12.20 -18.71 5.15
CA GLN A 133 10.83 -18.30 5.52
C GLN A 133 9.92 -18.12 4.30
N GLU A 134 10.49 -17.90 3.12
CA GLU A 134 9.76 -17.77 1.86
C GLU A 134 9.39 -19.12 1.24
N LEU A 135 10.21 -20.16 1.42
CA LEU A 135 9.93 -21.51 0.90
C LEU A 135 8.52 -22.06 1.22
N PRO A 136 7.98 -21.98 2.46
CA PRO A 136 6.64 -22.47 2.76
C PRO A 136 5.51 -21.59 2.20
N ARG A 137 5.81 -20.35 1.78
CA ARG A 137 4.81 -19.38 1.29
C ARG A 137 4.45 -19.57 -0.18
N ASP A 138 5.31 -20.25 -0.95
CA ASP A 138 5.07 -20.56 -2.35
C ASP A 138 4.70 -22.04 -2.49
N SER A 139 3.56 -22.31 -3.15
CA SER A 139 3.08 -23.66 -3.41
C SER A 139 4.07 -24.51 -4.22
N ASN A 140 4.91 -23.89 -5.04
CA ASN A 140 5.93 -24.59 -5.82
C ASN A 140 7.12 -25.07 -4.98
N THR A 141 7.37 -24.47 -3.81
CA THR A 141 8.57 -24.75 -3.00
C THR A 141 8.25 -25.30 -1.61
N SER A 142 6.99 -25.24 -1.17
CA SER A 142 6.58 -25.60 0.19
C SER A 142 6.95 -27.03 0.58
N ARG A 143 6.92 -27.99 -0.36
CA ARG A 143 7.33 -29.37 -0.06
C ARG A 143 8.80 -29.48 0.29
N PHE A 144 9.66 -28.69 -0.37
CA PHE A 144 11.08 -28.65 -0.06
C PHE A 144 11.33 -28.14 1.37
N TYR A 145 10.61 -27.10 1.81
CA TYR A 145 10.65 -26.63 3.20
C TYR A 145 10.35 -27.75 4.20
N TYR A 146 9.27 -28.51 3.98
CA TYR A 146 8.92 -29.60 4.90
C TYR A 146 9.98 -30.72 4.93
N LEU A 147 10.67 -30.97 3.82
CA LEU A 147 11.79 -31.92 3.80
C LEU A 147 13.00 -31.37 4.58
N LEU A 148 13.28 -30.07 4.51
CA LEU A 148 14.31 -29.42 5.33
C LEU A 148 14.00 -29.59 6.82
N GLU A 149 12.77 -29.28 7.24
CA GLU A 149 12.32 -29.42 8.63
C GLU A 149 12.44 -30.86 9.11
N ALA A 150 11.88 -31.82 8.36
CA ALA A 150 11.89 -33.23 8.73
C ALA A 150 13.29 -33.85 8.77
N SER A 151 14.22 -33.27 8.00
CA SER A 151 15.61 -33.72 7.92
C SER A 151 16.57 -32.91 8.80
N PHE A 152 16.04 -31.98 9.62
CA PHE A 152 16.82 -31.08 10.49
C PHE A 152 17.90 -30.27 9.74
N VAL A 153 17.64 -29.88 8.50
CA VAL A 153 18.55 -29.07 7.67
C VAL A 153 18.23 -27.59 7.85
N ARG A 154 19.16 -26.82 8.39
CA ARG A 154 18.99 -25.39 8.75
C ARG A 154 20.01 -24.46 8.07
N ASP A 155 20.82 -24.98 7.17
CA ASP A 155 21.96 -24.29 6.55
C ASP A 155 21.53 -22.93 5.94
N VAL A 156 20.41 -22.91 5.21
CA VAL A 156 19.88 -21.73 4.51
C VAL A 156 19.10 -20.75 5.40
N ALA A 157 18.92 -21.07 6.69
CA ALA A 157 18.32 -20.15 7.66
C ALA A 157 19.31 -19.11 8.18
N GLY A 158 20.62 -19.30 7.93
CA GLY A 158 21.67 -18.36 8.29
C GLY A 158 21.72 -17.08 7.45
N PRO A 159 22.74 -16.23 7.65
CA PRO A 159 22.85 -14.91 6.99
C PRO A 159 23.10 -14.96 5.48
N GLY A 160 23.55 -16.10 4.94
CA GLY A 160 23.84 -16.24 3.50
C GLY A 160 25.12 -15.51 3.06
N PRO A 161 25.27 -15.22 1.75
CA PRO A 161 24.27 -15.42 0.69
C PRO A 161 24.14 -16.89 0.24
N PHE A 162 22.95 -17.25 -0.26
CA PHE A 162 22.64 -18.57 -0.79
C PHE A 162 21.98 -18.51 -2.19
N THR A 163 22.12 -19.61 -2.93
CA THR A 163 21.32 -19.90 -4.13
C THR A 163 20.71 -21.28 -3.96
N LEU A 164 19.38 -21.38 -4.06
CA LEU A 164 18.65 -22.64 -3.96
C LEU A 164 18.08 -23.02 -5.33
N PHE A 165 18.25 -24.29 -5.69
CA PHE A 165 17.60 -24.92 -6.83
C PHE A 165 16.52 -25.85 -6.30
N VAL A 166 15.29 -25.39 -6.16
CA VAL A 166 14.22 -26.12 -5.48
C VAL A 166 13.40 -26.92 -6.49
N PRO A 167 13.36 -28.27 -6.41
CA PRO A 167 12.45 -29.04 -7.24
C PRO A 167 11.01 -28.68 -6.91
N ARG A 168 10.18 -28.50 -7.95
CA ARG A 168 8.77 -28.15 -7.77
C ARG A 168 8.05 -29.18 -6.90
N THR A 169 7.12 -28.70 -6.06
CA THR A 169 6.39 -29.50 -5.06
C THR A 169 5.76 -30.79 -5.62
N ASP A 170 5.18 -30.76 -6.82
CA ASP A 170 4.59 -31.92 -7.48
C ASP A 170 5.60 -33.05 -7.77
N ILE A 171 6.83 -32.68 -8.15
CA ILE A 171 7.93 -33.64 -8.39
C ILE A 171 8.34 -34.29 -7.07
N LEU A 172 8.53 -33.49 -6.01
CA LEU A 172 8.91 -33.99 -4.69
C LEU A 172 7.83 -34.86 -4.04
N ASN A 173 6.56 -34.67 -4.42
CA ASN A 173 5.45 -35.49 -3.93
C ASN A 173 5.30 -36.82 -4.67
N SER A 174 5.65 -36.86 -5.96
CA SER A 174 5.42 -38.02 -6.82
C SER A 174 6.63 -38.95 -6.93
N ASP A 175 7.85 -38.44 -6.76
CA ASP A 175 9.07 -39.25 -6.91
C ASP A 175 9.22 -40.27 -5.76
N PRO A 176 9.21 -41.59 -6.05
CA PRO A 176 9.28 -42.63 -5.02
C PRO A 176 10.62 -42.60 -4.25
N ARG A 177 11.70 -42.09 -4.87
CA ARG A 177 13.04 -42.03 -4.27
C ARG A 177 13.05 -41.12 -3.04
N VAL A 178 12.16 -40.14 -2.95
CA VAL A 178 12.04 -39.25 -1.78
C VAL A 178 11.75 -40.03 -0.50
N LYS A 179 10.88 -41.05 -0.57
CA LYS A 179 10.59 -41.93 0.58
C LYS A 179 11.79 -42.79 0.92
N ASP A 180 12.46 -43.35 -0.09
CA ASP A 180 13.64 -44.18 0.10
C ASP A 180 14.80 -43.42 0.73
N TRP A 181 15.08 -42.20 0.28
CA TRP A 181 16.13 -41.34 0.83
C TRP A 181 15.84 -40.94 2.27
N THR A 182 14.58 -40.68 2.59
CA THR A 182 14.15 -40.39 3.96
C THR A 182 14.35 -41.60 4.86
N ALA A 183 13.89 -42.79 4.44
CA ALA A 183 14.03 -44.02 5.19
C ALA A 183 15.49 -44.44 5.40
N LYS A 184 16.36 -44.15 4.42
CA LYS A 184 17.81 -44.44 4.48
C LYS A 184 18.61 -43.36 5.21
N GLY A 185 18.00 -42.25 5.62
CA GLY A 185 18.69 -41.15 6.30
C GLY A 185 19.66 -40.35 5.42
N VAL A 186 19.53 -40.43 4.09
CA VAL A 186 20.38 -39.71 3.12
C VAL A 186 19.74 -38.42 2.59
N MET A 187 18.52 -38.11 3.02
CA MET A 187 17.80 -36.89 2.61
C MET A 187 18.58 -35.58 2.90
N PRO A 188 19.26 -35.40 4.05
CA PRO A 188 20.04 -34.18 4.30
C PRO A 188 21.10 -33.90 3.24
N GLN A 189 21.75 -34.94 2.69
CA GLN A 189 22.77 -34.84 1.65
C GLN A 189 22.14 -34.41 0.32
N ILE A 190 21.02 -35.05 -0.06
CA ILE A 190 20.25 -34.68 -1.26
C ILE A 190 19.80 -33.22 -1.18
N LEU A 191 19.27 -32.78 -0.04
CA LEU A 191 18.84 -31.40 0.15
C LEU A 191 20.00 -30.41 0.02
N ARG A 192 21.18 -30.71 0.59
CA ARG A 192 22.39 -29.87 0.45
C ARG A 192 22.93 -29.80 -0.98
N TYR A 193 22.68 -30.81 -1.81
CA TYR A 193 23.05 -30.77 -3.23
C TYR A 193 22.23 -29.73 -4.03
N HIS A 194 21.07 -29.34 -3.52
CA HIS A 194 20.22 -28.29 -4.12
C HIS A 194 20.54 -26.88 -3.62
N MET A 195 21.61 -26.73 -2.83
CA MET A 195 21.97 -25.47 -2.19
C MET A 195 23.39 -25.09 -2.57
N VAL A 196 23.61 -23.81 -2.82
CA VAL A 196 24.93 -23.23 -3.01
C VAL A 196 25.10 -22.11 -1.99
N GLY A 197 26.19 -22.16 -1.24
CA GLY A 197 26.55 -21.12 -0.27
C GLY A 197 27.48 -20.08 -0.88
N CYS A 198 27.65 -18.97 -0.17
CA CYS A 198 28.59 -17.89 -0.47
C CYS A 198 28.33 -17.15 -1.80
N ALA A 199 27.21 -17.42 -2.49
CA ALA A 199 26.83 -16.73 -3.71
C ALA A 199 25.30 -16.64 -3.83
N SER A 200 24.81 -15.45 -4.18
CA SER A 200 23.43 -15.24 -4.64
C SER A 200 23.49 -15.04 -6.15
N LEU A 201 23.17 -16.10 -6.90
CA LEU A 201 23.31 -16.17 -8.35
C LEU A 201 21.93 -15.96 -8.98
N LEU A 202 21.73 -14.84 -9.65
CA LEU A 202 20.54 -14.59 -10.44
C LEU A 202 20.56 -15.43 -11.71
N TYR A 203 19.42 -15.58 -12.37
CA TYR A 203 19.30 -16.35 -13.61
C TYR A 203 20.35 -15.95 -14.65
N ASN A 204 20.59 -14.65 -14.80
CA ASN A 204 21.57 -14.11 -15.73
C ASN A 204 23.01 -14.56 -15.41
N ASP A 205 23.38 -14.65 -14.13
CA ASP A 205 24.72 -15.11 -13.73
C ASP A 205 24.93 -16.57 -14.16
N LEU A 206 23.89 -17.40 -14.01
CA LEU A 206 23.90 -18.82 -14.37
C LEU A 206 24.07 -19.08 -15.87
N THR A 207 23.85 -18.08 -16.74
CA THR A 207 24.08 -18.23 -18.19
C THR A 207 25.56 -18.27 -18.56
N THR A 208 26.42 -17.76 -17.69
CA THR A 208 27.88 -17.64 -17.93
C THR A 208 28.70 -18.64 -17.12
N ILE A 209 28.13 -19.14 -16.03
CA ILE A 209 28.79 -20.09 -15.14
C ILE A 209 28.62 -21.50 -15.70
N THR A 210 29.70 -22.30 -15.69
CA THR A 210 29.68 -23.69 -16.16
C THR A 210 29.57 -24.70 -15.04
N ASN A 211 30.11 -24.39 -13.85
CA ASN A 211 30.10 -25.27 -12.68
C ASN A 211 29.97 -24.46 -11.39
N ILE A 212 29.21 -24.98 -10.43
CA ILE A 212 29.10 -24.44 -9.06
C ILE A 212 29.14 -25.56 -8.04
N THR A 213 29.90 -25.36 -6.95
CA THR A 213 29.97 -26.34 -5.86
C THR A 213 28.74 -26.20 -4.96
N SER A 214 28.00 -27.30 -4.79
CA SER A 214 26.88 -27.35 -3.86
C SER A 214 27.36 -27.44 -2.40
N LEU A 215 26.46 -27.23 -1.43
CA LEU A 215 26.73 -27.46 -0.01
C LEU A 215 26.94 -28.94 0.34
N HIS A 216 26.61 -29.85 -0.58
CA HIS A 216 27.01 -31.26 -0.47
C HIS A 216 28.52 -31.45 -0.70
N GLY A 217 29.14 -30.58 -1.49
CA GLY A 217 30.55 -30.64 -1.89
C GLY A 217 30.76 -31.02 -3.36
N ASP A 218 29.79 -31.72 -3.97
CA ASP A 218 29.85 -32.08 -5.39
C ASP A 218 29.42 -30.92 -6.30
N PRO A 219 30.01 -30.80 -7.50
CA PRO A 219 29.66 -29.75 -8.45
C PRO A 219 28.29 -30.00 -9.10
N ILE A 220 27.58 -28.91 -9.37
CA ILE A 220 26.43 -28.85 -10.27
C ILE A 220 26.95 -28.28 -11.60
N HIS A 221 26.80 -29.06 -12.65
CA HIS A 221 27.13 -28.64 -14.01
C HIS A 221 26.01 -27.77 -14.56
N ILE A 222 26.35 -26.61 -15.11
CA ILE A 222 25.39 -25.67 -15.68
C ILE A 222 25.67 -25.52 -17.16
N SER A 223 24.63 -25.62 -17.96
CA SER A 223 24.66 -25.30 -19.37
C SER A 223 23.51 -24.36 -19.72
N TYR A 224 23.79 -23.43 -20.63
CA TYR A 224 22.78 -22.55 -21.19
C TYR A 224 22.54 -22.95 -22.64
N SER A 225 21.33 -23.41 -22.94
CA SER A 225 20.96 -23.82 -24.30
C SER A 225 19.49 -23.53 -24.55
N GLN A 226 19.14 -23.19 -25.80
CA GLN A 226 17.75 -22.91 -26.21
C GLN A 226 17.04 -21.88 -25.32
N ASN A 227 17.77 -20.85 -24.86
CA ASN A 227 17.26 -19.82 -23.97
C ASN A 227 16.79 -20.34 -22.59
N SER A 228 17.37 -21.46 -22.15
CA SER A 228 17.09 -22.09 -20.86
C SER A 228 18.38 -22.51 -20.16
N VAL A 229 18.38 -22.41 -18.82
CA VAL A 229 19.47 -22.87 -17.95
C VAL A 229 19.16 -24.28 -17.50
N VAL A 230 20.06 -25.21 -17.82
CA VAL A 230 19.97 -26.63 -17.50
C VAL A 230 21.08 -27.01 -16.53
N LEU A 231 20.69 -27.71 -15.46
CA LEU A 231 21.54 -28.22 -14.40
C LEU A 231 21.73 -29.73 -14.58
N ASN A 232 22.97 -30.20 -14.48
CA ASN A 232 23.38 -31.61 -14.65
C ASN A 232 22.81 -32.24 -15.94
N ASN A 233 22.73 -31.47 -17.02
CA ASN A 233 22.22 -31.85 -18.34
C ASN A 233 20.73 -32.24 -18.41
N ASN A 234 20.00 -32.26 -17.29
CA ASN A 234 18.64 -32.79 -17.23
C ASN A 234 17.62 -31.85 -16.58
N ALA A 235 18.00 -31.12 -15.53
CA ALA A 235 17.07 -30.32 -14.74
C ALA A 235 17.03 -28.87 -15.23
N GLU A 236 15.87 -28.39 -15.66
CA GLU A 236 15.69 -27.03 -16.15
C GLU A 236 15.13 -26.11 -15.06
N ILE A 237 15.60 -24.85 -15.05
CA ILE A 237 15.03 -23.78 -14.24
C ILE A 237 13.73 -23.27 -14.90
N ILE A 238 12.60 -23.46 -14.22
CA ILE A 238 11.26 -23.11 -14.70
C ILE A 238 10.68 -21.84 -14.09
N LEU A 239 11.10 -21.48 -12.88
CA LEU A 239 10.82 -20.18 -12.26
C LEU A 239 12.14 -19.70 -11.64
N HIS A 240 12.45 -18.42 -11.79
CA HIS A 240 13.75 -17.90 -11.39
C HIS A 240 13.61 -16.60 -10.60
N ASP A 241 14.69 -16.22 -9.93
CA ASP A 241 14.88 -14.93 -9.26
C ASP A 241 13.83 -14.63 -8.18
N ALA A 242 13.42 -15.64 -7.40
CA ALA A 242 12.72 -15.40 -6.15
C ALA A 242 13.75 -14.94 -5.09
N VAL A 243 14.08 -13.65 -5.12
CA VAL A 243 15.08 -13.00 -4.26
C VAL A 243 14.52 -12.81 -2.84
N GLY A 244 15.29 -13.24 -1.84
CA GLY A 244 15.09 -12.98 -0.42
C GLY A 244 16.28 -12.26 0.18
N THR A 245 16.23 -11.96 1.48
CA THR A 245 17.26 -11.12 2.14
C THR A 245 18.64 -11.76 2.26
N ASN A 246 18.71 -13.09 2.18
CA ASN A 246 19.94 -13.86 2.34
C ASN A 246 20.22 -14.78 1.13
N GLY A 247 19.54 -14.59 -0.01
CA GLY A 247 19.77 -15.42 -1.17
C GLY A 247 18.66 -15.37 -2.21
N VAL A 248 18.70 -16.33 -3.14
CA VAL A 248 17.76 -16.45 -4.24
C VAL A 248 17.28 -17.88 -4.40
N ILE A 249 16.01 -18.05 -4.75
CA ILE A 249 15.38 -19.33 -5.05
C ILE A 249 15.09 -19.41 -6.55
N HIS A 250 15.51 -20.50 -7.16
CA HIS A 250 15.13 -20.93 -8.51
C HIS A 250 14.37 -22.24 -8.38
N VAL A 251 13.23 -22.36 -9.06
CA VAL A 251 12.44 -23.61 -9.10
C VAL A 251 12.85 -24.41 -10.32
N ILE A 252 13.10 -25.71 -10.12
CA ILE A 252 13.53 -26.62 -11.18
C ILE A 252 12.52 -27.74 -11.41
N ASN A 253 12.55 -28.31 -12.62
CA ASN A 253 11.60 -29.35 -13.05
C ASN A 253 12.04 -30.80 -12.75
N GLN A 254 13.16 -31.01 -12.06
CA GLN A 254 13.65 -32.33 -11.64
C GLN A 254 14.39 -32.25 -10.30
N ILE A 255 14.55 -33.39 -9.63
CA ILE A 255 15.37 -33.50 -8.42
C ILE A 255 16.83 -33.74 -8.82
N LEU A 256 17.73 -32.88 -8.35
CA LEU A 256 19.17 -33.05 -8.49
C LEU A 256 19.65 -34.17 -7.56
N VAL A 257 20.59 -34.98 -8.03
CA VAL A 257 21.22 -36.05 -7.26
C VAL A 257 22.73 -35.91 -7.43
N PRO A 258 23.53 -35.97 -6.34
CA PRO A 258 24.99 -35.99 -6.41
C PRO A 258 25.56 -37.15 -7.22
#